data_AF-A0A7J4JM99-F1
#
_entry.id   AF-A0A7J4JM99-F1
#
_cell.length_a   1.000
_cell.length_b   1.000
_cell.length_c   1.000
_cell.angle_alpha   90.00
_cell.angle_beta   90.00
_cell.angle_gamma   90.00
#
_symmetry.space_group_name_H-M   'P 1'
#
loop_
_entity.id
_entity.type
_entity.pdbx_description
1 polymer ?
#
loop_
_entity_poly.entity_id
_entity_poly.type
_entity_poly.pdbx_seq_one_letter_code
_entity_poly.pdbx_strand_id
1 'polypeptide(L)'
;MGWFLLTIAFIWILGATVTDLKKREVPDWLSISLVAIALVARMIYSLLEKDISFFLQGALFFAIFFALANLFYYARIFAGGDAKLLMGLGAILAAPPVLPFSQGTSAVISIPMPFVFILNLLIVGSLYGLLFTTVVAIKNRKRFFPEFVKKCGKVRIFFLPVAALVIVVAILTIFTKSYFLLPFAVLALLFPFIHSAIKALEEVGMVSLVHPKDLALGDWLAREVRAGGKVVKPTWEGLSKKELEFLQRAKKKVLVKYGIPFVPAFLLTLLATILLGNLFEFLIRIIMPFS
;
A
#
# COMPACT_ATOMS: atom_id res chain seq x y z
N MET A 1 14.98 -3.53 24.50
CA MET A 1 14.19 -4.28 23.49
C MET A 1 13.73 -3.44 22.30
N GLY A 2 12.99 -2.35 22.53
CA GLY A 2 12.37 -1.58 21.45
C GLY A 2 13.31 -1.11 20.33
N TRP A 3 14.48 -0.55 20.68
CA TRP A 3 15.47 -0.11 19.69
C TRP A 3 16.00 -1.25 18.81
N PHE A 4 16.25 -2.42 19.40
CA PHE A 4 16.70 -3.61 18.66
C PHE A 4 15.67 -4.06 17.62
N LEU A 5 14.40 -4.14 18.00
CA LEU A 5 13.31 -4.50 17.08
C LEU A 5 13.15 -3.45 15.97
N LEU A 6 13.27 -2.15 16.29
CA LEU A 6 13.21 -1.09 15.28
C LEU A 6 14.36 -1.17 14.28
N THR A 7 15.58 -1.48 14.73
CA THR A 7 16.73 -1.69 13.83
C THR A 7 16.49 -2.88 12.91
N ILE A 8 15.93 -3.98 13.42
CA ILE A 8 15.55 -5.15 12.60
C ILE A 8 14.50 -4.73 11.56
N ALA A 9 13.44 -4.03 11.97
CA ALA A 9 12.40 -3.56 11.05
C ALA A 9 13.00 -2.69 9.94
N PHE A 10 13.89 -1.76 10.30
CA PHE A 10 14.56 -0.89 9.34
C PHE A 10 15.40 -1.68 8.33
N ILE A 11 16.25 -2.61 8.79
CA ILE A 11 17.10 -3.43 7.91
C ILE A 11 16.25 -4.31 6.97
N TRP A 12 15.19 -4.93 7.49
CA TRP A 12 14.32 -5.79 6.68
C TRP A 12 13.51 -5.00 5.66
N ILE A 13 12.92 -3.86 6.03
CA ILE A 13 12.20 -3.02 5.07
C ILE A 13 13.16 -2.45 4.03
N LEU A 14 14.38 -2.07 4.40
CA LEU A 14 15.40 -1.65 3.42
C LEU A 14 15.70 -2.77 2.42
N GLY A 15 15.94 -3.98 2.89
CA GLY A 15 16.13 -5.16 2.03
C GLY A 15 14.93 -5.39 1.10
N ALA A 16 13.73 -5.33 1.65
CA ALA A 16 12.48 -5.48 0.90
C ALA A 16 12.28 -4.36 -0.13
N THR A 17 12.66 -3.12 0.20
CA THR A 17 12.59 -1.96 -0.70
C THR A 17 13.51 -2.15 -1.90
N VAL A 18 14.73 -2.64 -1.67
CA VAL A 18 15.69 -2.93 -2.74
C VAL A 18 15.18 -4.05 -3.65
N THR A 19 14.59 -5.12 -3.09
CA THR A 19 14.02 -6.20 -3.90
C THR A 19 12.78 -5.76 -4.66
N ASP A 20 11.90 -4.98 -4.05
CA ASP A 20 10.66 -4.48 -4.66
C ASP A 20 10.98 -3.50 -5.81
N LEU A 21 11.93 -2.59 -5.64
CA LEU A 21 12.34 -1.68 -6.73
C LEU A 21 13.00 -2.42 -7.91
N LYS A 22 13.78 -3.47 -7.64
CA LYS A 22 14.53 -4.22 -8.67
C LYS A 22 13.70 -5.29 -9.37
N LYS A 23 12.88 -6.04 -8.62
CA LYS A 23 12.17 -7.24 -9.09
C LYS A 23 10.65 -7.09 -9.07
N ARG A 24 10.10 -6.01 -8.48
CA ARG A 24 8.65 -5.80 -8.29
C ARG A 24 7.97 -6.87 -7.45
N GLU A 25 8.76 -7.53 -6.62
CA GLU A 25 8.33 -8.61 -5.76
C GLU A 25 9.05 -8.55 -4.42
N VAL A 26 8.34 -8.91 -3.36
CA VAL A 26 8.90 -9.11 -2.02
C VAL A 26 9.04 -10.60 -1.78
N PRO A 27 10.26 -11.12 -1.58
CA PRO A 27 10.46 -12.54 -1.33
C PRO A 27 9.77 -13.00 -0.04
N ASP A 28 9.07 -14.12 -0.12
CA ASP A 28 8.35 -14.71 1.02
C ASP A 28 9.28 -15.02 2.21
N TRP A 29 10.50 -15.47 1.95
CA TRP A 29 11.47 -15.75 3.01
C TRP A 29 11.82 -14.48 3.81
N LEU A 30 11.81 -13.30 3.17
CA LEU A 30 12.13 -12.04 3.83
C LEU A 30 10.98 -11.60 4.74
N SER A 31 9.74 -11.66 4.26
CA SER A 31 8.58 -11.26 5.05
C SER A 31 8.26 -12.24 6.19
N ILE A 32 8.38 -13.55 5.94
CA ILE A 32 8.15 -14.58 6.98
C ILE A 32 9.27 -14.56 8.02
N SER A 33 10.54 -14.37 7.62
CA SER A 33 11.64 -14.25 8.59
C SER A 33 11.45 -13.06 9.52
N LEU A 34 10.91 -11.93 9.04
CA LEU A 34 10.61 -10.77 9.89
C LEU A 34 9.63 -11.12 11.02
N VAL A 35 8.55 -11.84 10.70
CA VAL A 35 7.56 -12.30 11.69
C VAL A 35 8.21 -13.24 12.71
N ALA A 36 8.97 -14.23 12.23
CA ALA A 36 9.63 -15.20 13.09
C ALA A 36 10.62 -14.52 14.06
N ILE A 37 11.47 -13.63 13.53
CA ILE A 37 12.45 -12.89 14.33
C ILE A 37 11.76 -12.01 15.37
N ALA A 38 10.67 -11.33 14.98
CA ALA A 38 9.92 -10.48 15.91
C ALA A 38 9.36 -11.28 17.10
N LEU A 39 8.68 -12.40 16.83
CA LEU A 39 8.06 -13.22 17.88
C LEU A 39 9.12 -13.92 18.75
N VAL A 40 10.16 -14.49 18.14
CA VAL A 40 11.25 -15.16 18.85
C VAL A 40 12.01 -14.18 19.73
N ALA A 41 12.38 -13.00 19.21
CA ALA A 41 13.05 -11.98 20.01
C ALA A 41 12.20 -11.59 21.23
N ARG A 42 10.89 -11.36 21.04
CA ARG A 42 9.99 -11.01 22.15
C ARG A 42 9.83 -12.13 23.16
N MET A 43 9.83 -13.39 22.72
CA MET A 43 9.83 -14.55 23.59
C MET A 43 11.11 -14.61 24.44
N ILE A 44 12.29 -14.45 23.82
CA ILE A 44 13.57 -14.43 24.54
C ILE A 44 13.57 -13.29 25.58
N TYR A 45 13.16 -12.09 25.19
CA TYR A 45 13.13 -10.94 26.11
C TYR A 45 12.15 -11.12 27.27
N SER A 46 10.99 -11.72 26.99
CA SER A 46 10.00 -12.06 28.00
C SER A 46 10.57 -13.03 29.06
N LEU A 47 11.38 -14.00 28.65
CA LEU A 47 12.07 -14.91 29.57
C LEU A 47 13.15 -14.19 30.40
N LEU A 48 13.88 -13.25 29.80
CA LEU A 48 14.94 -12.48 30.48
C LEU A 48 14.38 -11.54 31.55
N GLU A 49 13.33 -10.79 31.22
CA GLU A 49 12.69 -9.83 32.13
C GLU A 49 11.70 -10.50 33.10
N LYS A 50 11.45 -11.81 32.93
CA LYS A 50 10.42 -12.59 33.67
C LYS A 50 9.02 -11.97 33.57
N ASP A 51 8.74 -11.30 32.46
CA ASP A 51 7.44 -10.69 32.19
C ASP A 51 6.87 -11.23 30.87
N ILE A 52 5.78 -11.98 30.98
CA ILE A 52 5.07 -12.57 29.84
C ILE A 52 4.35 -11.53 28.97
N SER A 53 4.13 -10.33 29.50
CA SER A 53 3.42 -9.24 28.82
C SER A 53 4.09 -8.86 27.49
N PHE A 54 5.43 -8.88 27.43
CA PHE A 54 6.18 -8.53 26.23
C PHE A 54 5.88 -9.45 25.05
N PHE A 55 5.75 -10.75 25.29
CA PHE A 55 5.39 -11.74 24.29
C PHE A 55 3.91 -11.65 23.93
N LEU A 56 3.03 -11.57 24.93
CA LEU A 56 1.58 -11.47 24.71
C LEU A 56 1.18 -10.25 23.89
N GLN A 57 1.79 -9.09 24.15
CA GLN A 57 1.57 -7.89 23.34
C GLN A 57 2.03 -8.10 21.89
N GLY A 58 3.20 -8.71 21.68
CA GLY A 58 3.70 -9.02 20.34
C GLY A 58 2.76 -9.95 19.56
N ALA A 59 2.31 -11.02 20.22
CA ALA A 59 1.37 -11.99 19.66
C ALA A 59 -0.02 -11.37 19.38
N LEU A 60 -0.51 -10.52 20.28
CA LEU A 60 -1.78 -9.81 20.11
C LEU A 60 -1.75 -8.88 18.89
N PHE A 61 -0.74 -8.01 18.79
CA PHE A 61 -0.62 -7.10 17.65
C PHE A 61 -0.30 -7.84 16.35
N PHE A 62 0.45 -8.95 16.40
CA PHE A 62 0.58 -9.84 15.25
C PHE A 62 -0.79 -10.36 14.80
N ALA A 63 -1.64 -10.85 15.70
CA ALA A 63 -2.97 -11.37 15.36
C ALA A 63 -3.89 -10.28 14.77
N ILE A 64 -3.87 -9.07 15.35
CA ILE A 64 -4.62 -7.92 14.82
C ILE A 64 -4.14 -7.56 13.41
N PHE A 65 -2.82 -7.46 13.21
CA PHE A 65 -2.25 -7.12 11.91
C PHE A 65 -2.37 -8.25 10.90
N PHE A 66 -2.43 -9.49 11.34
CA PHE A 66 -2.78 -10.63 10.51
C PHE A 66 -4.20 -10.50 9.96
N ALA A 67 -5.18 -10.18 10.81
CA ALA A 67 -6.54 -9.92 10.35
C ALA A 67 -6.60 -8.74 9.37
N LEU A 68 -5.93 -7.64 9.69
CA LEU A 68 -5.91 -6.44 8.85
C LEU A 68 -5.19 -6.66 7.50
N ALA A 69 -4.05 -7.35 7.51
CA ALA A 69 -3.30 -7.67 6.31
C ALA A 69 -4.11 -8.60 5.38
N ASN A 70 -4.83 -9.56 5.92
CA ASN A 70 -5.75 -10.39 5.14
C ASN A 70 -6.91 -9.55 4.57
N LEU A 71 -7.49 -8.64 5.35
CA LEU A 71 -8.50 -7.71 4.86
C LEU A 71 -7.98 -6.91 3.65
N PHE A 72 -6.77 -6.35 3.74
CA PHE A 72 -6.16 -5.60 2.64
C PHE A 72 -5.78 -6.46 1.44
N TYR A 73 -5.39 -7.72 1.66
CA TYR A 73 -5.11 -8.68 0.59
C TYR A 73 -6.39 -9.03 -0.18
N TYR A 74 -7.48 -9.38 0.50
CA TYR A 74 -8.76 -9.70 -0.14
C TYR A 74 -9.46 -8.47 -0.73
N ALA A 75 -9.24 -7.28 -0.16
CA ALA A 75 -9.67 -6.01 -0.73
C ALA A 75 -8.84 -5.58 -1.97
N ARG A 76 -7.80 -6.34 -2.33
CA ARG A 76 -6.88 -6.07 -3.46
C ARG A 76 -6.12 -4.75 -3.33
N ILE A 77 -5.90 -4.31 -2.10
CA ILE A 77 -5.12 -3.11 -1.79
C ILE A 77 -3.63 -3.45 -1.75
N PHE A 78 -3.28 -4.56 -1.09
CA PHE A 78 -1.89 -5.03 -0.95
C PHE A 78 -1.69 -6.38 -1.62
N ALA A 79 -0.48 -6.56 -2.17
CA ALA A 79 -0.03 -7.86 -2.64
C ALA A 79 0.35 -8.76 -1.45
N GLY A 80 0.49 -10.07 -1.69
CA GLY A 80 0.79 -11.03 -0.63
C GLY A 80 2.08 -10.73 0.15
N GLY A 81 3.10 -10.20 -0.53
CA GLY A 81 4.37 -9.80 0.09
C GLY A 81 4.21 -8.62 1.07
N ASP A 82 3.52 -7.56 0.63
CA ASP A 82 3.25 -6.36 1.44
C ASP A 82 2.38 -6.69 2.67
N ALA A 83 1.38 -7.57 2.48
CA ALA A 83 0.54 -8.05 3.56
C ALA A 83 1.35 -8.79 4.64
N LYS A 84 2.25 -9.70 4.25
CA LYS A 84 3.11 -10.43 5.20
C LYS A 84 4.10 -9.49 5.92
N LEU A 85 4.64 -8.49 5.23
CA LEU A 85 5.47 -7.46 5.86
C LEU A 85 4.69 -6.69 6.92
N LEU A 86 3.45 -6.29 6.63
CA LEU A 86 2.58 -5.60 7.58
C LEU A 86 2.36 -6.45 8.85
N MET A 87 2.16 -7.76 8.72
CA MET A 87 2.04 -8.67 9.87
C MET A 87 3.29 -8.64 10.75
N GLY A 88 4.49 -8.71 10.16
CA GLY A 88 5.76 -8.66 10.88
C GLY A 88 5.97 -7.32 11.59
N LEU A 89 5.61 -6.22 10.94
CA LEU A 89 5.71 -4.88 11.54
C LEU A 89 4.73 -4.70 12.69
N GLY A 90 3.52 -5.26 12.64
CA GLY A 90 2.60 -5.25 13.77
C GLY A 90 3.22 -5.84 15.04
N ALA A 91 3.91 -6.98 14.93
CA ALA A 91 4.57 -7.64 16.06
C ALA A 91 5.77 -6.84 16.60
N ILE A 92 6.55 -6.22 15.71
CA ILE A 92 7.73 -5.42 16.07
C ILE A 92 7.30 -4.15 16.79
N LEU A 93 6.33 -3.43 16.23
CA LEU A 93 5.91 -2.11 16.68
C LEU A 93 5.01 -2.15 17.92
N ALA A 94 4.63 -3.33 18.42
CA ALA A 94 3.70 -3.50 19.54
C ALA A 94 4.14 -2.82 20.86
N ALA A 95 5.44 -2.66 21.09
CA ALA A 95 5.98 -1.98 22.26
C ALA A 95 7.31 -1.28 21.91
N PRO A 96 7.26 -0.13 21.22
CA PRO A 96 8.45 0.60 20.82
C PRO A 96 9.06 1.29 22.05
N PRO A 97 10.35 1.69 21.97
CA PRO A 97 10.94 2.52 23.01
C PRO A 97 10.24 3.88 23.03
N VAL A 98 10.27 4.57 24.17
CA VAL A 98 9.82 5.97 24.24
C VAL A 98 10.65 6.80 23.27
N LEU A 99 10.01 7.36 22.25
CA LEU A 99 10.69 8.12 21.21
C LEU A 99 10.84 9.59 21.68
N PRO A 100 11.99 10.24 21.46
CA PRO A 100 12.22 11.62 21.94
C PRO A 100 11.19 12.62 21.41
N PHE A 101 10.76 12.44 20.16
CA PHE A 101 9.78 13.31 19.49
C PHE A 101 8.32 13.00 19.84
N SER A 102 8.04 11.84 20.45
CA SER A 102 6.69 11.52 20.95
C SER A 102 6.40 12.13 22.32
N GLN A 103 7.38 12.77 22.96
CA GLN A 103 7.16 13.50 24.23
C GLN A 103 6.50 14.87 24.01
N GLY A 104 6.48 15.36 22.76
CA GLY A 104 5.82 16.60 22.41
C GLY A 104 4.36 16.43 22.00
N THR A 105 3.92 15.24 21.58
CA THR A 105 2.54 14.98 21.11
C THR A 105 1.58 14.95 22.30
N SER A 106 0.72 15.97 22.36
CA SER A 106 -0.29 16.15 23.41
C SER A 106 -1.20 14.94 23.44
N ALA A 107 -1.44 14.44 24.65
CA ALA A 107 -2.27 13.29 24.99
C ALA A 107 -3.77 13.49 24.67
N VAL A 108 -4.14 13.77 23.42
CA VAL A 108 -5.56 13.81 23.03
C VAL A 108 -6.03 12.40 22.63
N ILE A 109 -5.17 11.58 22.01
CA ILE A 109 -5.47 10.18 21.69
C ILE A 109 -4.21 9.32 21.85
N SER A 110 -4.14 8.51 22.91
CA SER A 110 -3.05 7.53 23.11
C SER A 110 -3.22 6.33 22.17
N ILE A 111 -2.97 6.53 20.87
CA ILE A 111 -3.04 5.48 19.86
C ILE A 111 -1.75 4.64 19.93
N PRO A 112 -1.82 3.31 20.08
CA PRO A 112 -0.64 2.45 20.02
C PRO A 112 0.12 2.63 18.70
N MET A 113 1.45 2.65 18.77
CA MET A 113 2.32 2.92 17.62
C MET A 113 2.04 2.07 16.36
N PRO A 114 1.67 0.78 16.45
CA PRO A 114 1.29 0.02 15.25
C PRO A 114 0.13 0.69 14.49
N PHE A 115 -0.87 1.20 15.19
CA PHE A 115 -2.00 1.89 14.56
C PHE A 115 -1.60 3.26 14.03
N VAL A 116 -0.71 3.99 14.71
CA VAL A 116 -0.10 5.22 14.17
C VAL A 116 0.65 4.93 12.87
N PHE A 117 1.39 3.81 12.80
CA PHE A 117 2.03 3.38 11.57
C PHE A 117 1.03 3.14 10.45
N ILE A 118 -0.12 2.50 10.70
CA ILE A 118 -1.17 2.32 9.68
C ILE A 118 -1.72 3.67 9.20
N LEU A 119 -2.04 4.59 10.11
CA LEU A 119 -2.53 5.92 9.74
C LEU A 119 -1.51 6.69 8.90
N ASN A 120 -0.24 6.66 9.33
CA ASN A 120 0.86 7.24 8.57
C ASN A 120 1.07 6.53 7.22
N LEU A 121 0.85 5.21 7.14
CA LEU A 121 0.95 4.44 5.90
C LEU A 121 -0.13 4.86 4.89
N LEU A 122 -1.34 5.18 5.36
CA LEU A 122 -2.39 5.70 4.49
C LEU A 122 -2.01 7.07 3.90
N ILE A 123 -1.42 7.96 4.71
CA ILE A 123 -0.99 9.29 4.25
C ILE A 123 0.22 9.17 3.32
N VAL A 124 1.31 8.55 3.77
CA VAL A 124 2.55 8.44 3.00
C VAL A 124 2.37 7.54 1.78
N GLY A 125 1.63 6.44 1.91
CA GLY A 125 1.32 5.52 0.82
C GLY A 125 0.47 6.15 -0.27
N SER A 126 -0.54 6.96 0.09
CA SER A 126 -1.33 7.69 -0.90
C SER A 126 -0.51 8.75 -1.64
N LEU A 127 0.35 9.50 -0.93
CA LEU A 127 1.28 10.46 -1.53
C LEU A 127 2.27 9.77 -2.46
N TYR A 128 2.89 8.68 -2.01
CA TYR A 128 3.85 7.90 -2.80
C TYR A 128 3.19 7.32 -4.07
N GLY A 129 2.00 6.72 -3.92
CA GLY A 129 1.24 6.20 -5.06
C GLY A 129 0.90 7.29 -6.07
N LEU A 130 0.47 8.47 -5.61
CA LEU A 130 0.15 9.62 -6.46
C LEU A 130 1.40 10.15 -7.20
N LEU A 131 2.53 10.29 -6.49
CA LEU A 131 3.80 10.73 -7.08
C LEU A 131 4.29 9.73 -8.13
N PHE A 132 4.31 8.43 -7.81
CA PHE A 132 4.76 7.38 -8.72
C PHE A 132 3.91 7.35 -9.98
N THR A 133 2.58 7.38 -9.83
CA THR A 133 1.65 7.33 -10.96
C THR A 133 1.78 8.58 -11.85
N THR A 134 1.99 9.75 -11.25
CA THR A 134 2.21 11.01 -11.98
C THR A 134 3.52 10.97 -12.75
N VAL A 135 4.62 10.48 -12.16
CA VAL A 135 5.91 10.33 -12.85
C VAL A 135 5.78 9.38 -14.04
N VAL A 136 5.07 8.26 -13.90
CA VAL A 136 4.83 7.31 -15.01
C VAL A 136 3.96 7.95 -16.10
N ALA A 137 2.92 8.69 -15.73
CA ALA A 137 2.06 9.40 -16.68
C ALA A 137 2.85 10.45 -17.48
N ILE A 138 3.74 11.20 -16.84
CA ILE A 138 4.59 12.21 -17.50
C ILE A 138 5.58 11.53 -18.46
N LYS A 139 6.26 10.46 -18.03
CA LYS A 139 7.21 9.71 -18.88
C LYS A 139 6.54 9.15 -20.13
N ASN A 140 5.30 8.68 -20.01
CA ASN A 140 4.53 8.10 -21.11
C ASN A 140 3.45 9.04 -21.69
N ARG A 141 3.58 10.36 -21.51
CA ARG A 141 2.54 11.36 -21.84
C ARG A 141 1.92 11.20 -23.23
N LYS A 142 2.74 10.86 -24.24
CA LYS A 142 2.31 10.70 -25.64
C LYS A 142 1.32 9.54 -25.83
N ARG A 143 1.49 8.46 -25.06
CA ARG A 143 0.59 7.29 -25.08
C ARG A 143 -0.53 7.41 -24.05
N PHE A 144 -0.26 8.07 -22.93
CA PHE A 144 -1.22 8.27 -21.84
C PHE A 144 -2.39 9.18 -22.24
N PHE A 145 -2.11 10.35 -22.84
CA PHE A 145 -3.16 11.32 -23.13
C PHE A 145 -4.25 10.80 -24.09
N PRO A 146 -3.92 10.11 -25.21
CA PRO A 146 -4.94 9.51 -26.07
C PRO A 146 -5.81 8.46 -25.36
N GLU A 147 -5.21 7.58 -24.55
CA GLU A 147 -5.97 6.58 -23.79
C GLU A 147 -6.81 7.23 -22.68
N PHE A 148 -6.30 8.26 -22.00
CA PHE A 148 -7.07 9.02 -21.01
C PHE A 148 -8.33 9.65 -21.63
N VAL A 149 -8.19 10.36 -22.74
CA VAL A 149 -9.33 10.98 -23.45
C VAL A 149 -10.36 9.92 -23.88
N LYS A 150 -9.89 8.79 -24.41
CA LYS A 150 -10.75 7.66 -24.80
C LYS A 150 -11.53 7.06 -23.62
N LYS A 151 -10.92 6.96 -22.43
CA LYS A 151 -11.59 6.46 -21.21
C LYS A 151 -12.55 7.51 -20.63
N CYS A 152 -12.15 8.79 -20.60
CA CYS A 152 -12.99 9.90 -20.17
C CYS A 152 -14.28 10.02 -20.99
N GLY A 153 -14.21 9.79 -22.31
CA GLY A 153 -15.39 9.79 -23.17
C GLY A 153 -16.48 8.80 -22.74
N LYS A 154 -16.10 7.64 -22.17
CA LYS A 154 -17.03 6.61 -21.70
C LYS A 154 -17.68 6.95 -20.35
N VAL A 155 -17.00 7.67 -19.47
CA VAL A 155 -17.50 8.02 -18.13
C VAL A 155 -18.30 9.32 -18.09
N ARG A 156 -18.41 10.05 -19.21
CA ARG A 156 -19.14 11.34 -19.30
C ARG A 156 -20.60 11.24 -18.84
N ILE A 157 -21.24 10.08 -19.01
CA ILE A 157 -22.62 9.86 -18.55
C ILE A 157 -22.77 9.89 -17.03
N PHE A 158 -21.71 9.56 -16.28
CA PHE A 158 -21.68 9.62 -14.83
C PHE A 158 -21.35 11.03 -14.30
N PHE A 159 -20.84 11.93 -15.14
CA PHE A 159 -20.49 13.29 -14.73
C PHE A 159 -21.73 14.13 -14.38
N LEU A 160 -22.80 13.99 -15.16
CA LEU A 160 -24.03 14.78 -14.99
C LEU A 160 -24.70 14.58 -13.60
N PRO A 161 -24.97 13.34 -13.14
CA PRO A 161 -25.57 13.14 -11.83
C PRO A 161 -24.65 13.57 -10.68
N VAL A 162 -23.34 13.39 -10.83
CA VAL A 162 -22.35 13.83 -9.83
C VAL A 162 -22.29 15.35 -9.75
N ALA A 163 -22.29 16.06 -10.88
CA ALA A 163 -22.32 17.51 -10.91
C ALA A 163 -23.62 18.07 -10.28
N ALA A 164 -24.77 17.44 -10.55
CA ALA A 164 -26.03 17.80 -9.90
C ALA A 164 -25.96 17.62 -8.38
N LEU A 165 -25.38 16.52 -7.89
CA LEU A 165 -25.17 16.28 -6.46
C LEU A 165 -24.30 17.37 -5.83
N VAL A 166 -23.20 17.77 -6.49
CA VAL A 166 -22.31 18.83 -6.01
C VAL A 166 -23.04 20.17 -5.89
N ILE A 167 -23.90 20.51 -6.87
CA ILE A 167 -24.72 21.72 -6.82
C ILE A 167 -25.68 21.67 -5.64
N VAL A 168 -26.35 20.53 -5.42
CA VAL A 168 -27.25 20.36 -4.26
C VAL A 168 -26.48 20.54 -2.94
N VAL A 169 -25.30 19.94 -2.80
CA VAL A 169 -24.47 20.10 -1.60
C VAL A 169 -24.00 21.54 -1.42
N ALA A 170 -23.63 22.23 -2.51
CA ALA A 170 -23.27 23.65 -2.46
C ALA A 170 -24.44 24.53 -2.00
N ILE A 171 -25.66 24.26 -2.49
CA ILE A 171 -26.88 24.96 -2.06
C ILE A 171 -27.14 24.71 -0.56
N LEU A 172 -27.08 23.45 -0.11
CA LEU A 172 -27.26 23.09 1.30
C LEU A 172 -26.22 23.75 2.22
N THR A 173 -24.98 23.91 1.73
CA THR A 173 -23.90 24.60 2.44
C THR A 173 -24.26 26.08 2.69
N ILE A 174 -24.89 26.75 1.71
CA ILE A 174 -25.34 28.14 1.84
C ILE A 174 -26.46 28.25 2.89
N PHE A 175 -27.45 27.35 2.86
CA PHE A 175 -28.58 27.36 3.80
C PHE A 175 -28.17 27.04 5.25
N THR A 176 -27.30 26.06 5.44
CA THR A 176 -26.89 25.59 6.78
C THR A 176 -25.71 26.37 7.36
N LYS A 177 -25.02 27.20 6.55
CA LYS A 177 -23.74 27.85 6.88
C LYS A 177 -22.64 26.89 7.32
N SER A 178 -22.75 25.60 6.96
CA SER A 178 -21.79 24.56 7.29
C SER A 178 -21.00 24.14 6.05
N TYR A 179 -19.72 24.48 6.01
CA TYR A 179 -18.82 24.16 4.89
C TYR A 179 -18.25 22.73 4.93
N PHE A 180 -18.62 21.94 5.94
CA PHE A 180 -18.04 20.62 6.19
C PHE A 180 -18.18 19.64 5.01
N LEU A 181 -19.27 19.71 4.26
CA LEU A 181 -19.56 18.78 3.15
C LEU A 181 -18.90 19.17 1.82
N LEU A 182 -18.39 20.40 1.70
CA LEU A 182 -17.88 20.94 0.44
C LEU A 182 -16.65 20.17 -0.11
N PRO A 183 -15.63 19.78 0.71
CA PRO A 183 -14.49 19.01 0.21
C PRO A 183 -14.89 17.65 -0.35
N PHE A 184 -15.85 16.97 0.27
CA PHE A 184 -16.36 15.67 -0.21
C PHE A 184 -17.09 15.80 -1.54
N ALA A 185 -17.85 16.88 -1.75
CA ALA A 185 -18.49 17.17 -3.03
C ALA A 185 -17.46 17.39 -4.15
N VAL A 186 -16.41 18.17 -3.88
CA VAL A 186 -15.32 18.38 -4.85
C VAL A 186 -14.61 17.06 -5.16
N LEU A 187 -14.31 16.23 -4.16
CA LEU A 187 -13.72 14.91 -4.37
C LEU A 187 -14.62 13.99 -5.21
N ALA A 188 -15.94 14.01 -4.98
CA ALA A 188 -16.89 13.25 -5.77
C ALA A 188 -16.88 13.67 -7.25
N LEU A 189 -16.76 14.97 -7.54
CA LEU A 189 -16.66 15.49 -8.91
C LEU A 189 -15.38 15.04 -9.63
N LEU A 190 -14.28 14.94 -8.89
CA LEU A 190 -12.98 14.53 -9.43
C LEU A 190 -12.89 13.02 -9.64
N PHE A 191 -13.68 12.23 -8.91
CA PHE A 191 -13.60 10.76 -8.91
C PHE A 191 -13.68 10.11 -10.31
N PRO A 192 -14.60 10.48 -11.22
CA PRO A 192 -14.64 9.90 -12.57
C PRO A 192 -13.37 10.15 -13.39
N PHE A 193 -12.74 11.32 -13.20
CA PHE A 193 -11.48 11.67 -13.86
C PHE A 193 -10.31 10.90 -13.26
N ILE A 194 -10.24 10.79 -11.92
CA ILE A 194 -9.24 9.99 -11.23
C ILE A 194 -9.34 8.52 -11.66
N HIS A 195 -10.55 7.96 -11.69
CA HIS A 195 -10.78 6.58 -12.15
C HIS A 195 -10.30 6.38 -13.59
N SER A 196 -10.63 7.31 -14.49
CA SER A 196 -10.19 7.26 -15.89
C SER A 196 -8.68 7.37 -16.03
N ALA A 197 -8.03 8.23 -15.25
CA ALA A 197 -6.59 8.39 -15.22
C ALA A 197 -5.89 7.11 -14.74
N ILE A 198 -6.38 6.48 -13.67
CA ILE A 198 -5.85 5.20 -13.18
C ILE A 198 -5.98 4.13 -14.27
N LYS A 199 -7.14 4.00 -14.90
CA LYS A 199 -7.37 2.98 -15.95
C LYS A 199 -6.50 3.21 -17.19
N ALA A 200 -6.29 4.45 -17.60
CA ALA A 200 -5.39 4.77 -18.70
C ALA A 200 -3.92 4.47 -18.35
N LEU A 201 -3.52 4.76 -17.10
CA LEU A 201 -2.18 4.48 -16.61
C LEU A 201 -1.90 2.98 -16.50
N GLU A 202 -2.88 2.19 -16.04
CA GLU A 202 -2.77 0.74 -16.00
C GLU A 202 -2.41 0.16 -17.37
N GLU A 203 -3.10 0.60 -18.43
CA GLU A 203 -2.88 0.09 -19.79
C GLU A 203 -1.54 0.54 -20.40
N VAL A 204 -1.14 1.78 -20.15
CA VAL A 204 0.02 2.40 -20.83
C VAL A 204 1.33 2.22 -20.06
N GLY A 205 1.26 2.26 -18.73
CA GLY A 205 2.44 2.36 -17.85
C GLY A 205 2.70 1.14 -16.99
N MET A 206 1.72 0.24 -16.83
CA MET A 206 1.82 -0.91 -15.93
C MET A 206 1.76 -2.26 -16.66
N VAL A 207 1.51 -2.30 -17.97
CA VAL A 207 1.53 -3.53 -18.76
C VAL A 207 2.79 -3.57 -19.61
N SER A 208 3.52 -4.69 -19.54
CA SER A 208 4.76 -4.90 -20.28
C SER A 208 4.79 -6.27 -20.94
N LEU A 209 5.43 -6.35 -22.12
CA LEU A 209 5.61 -7.61 -22.84
C LEU A 209 6.86 -8.32 -22.35
N VAL A 210 6.69 -9.45 -21.69
CA VAL A 210 7.75 -10.21 -21.03
C VAL A 210 8.08 -11.46 -21.84
N HIS A 211 9.37 -11.77 -21.96
CA HIS A 211 9.83 -13.00 -22.60
C HIS A 211 9.63 -14.18 -21.65
N PRO A 212 9.25 -15.38 -22.13
CA PRO A 212 8.95 -16.52 -21.25
C PRO A 212 10.08 -16.88 -20.27
N LYS A 213 11.34 -16.65 -20.66
CA LYS A 213 12.52 -16.88 -19.79
C LYS A 213 12.57 -15.97 -18.57
N ASP A 214 11.97 -14.78 -18.67
CA ASP A 214 11.99 -13.77 -17.62
C ASP A 214 10.72 -13.78 -16.78
N LEU A 215 9.79 -14.71 -17.05
CA LEU A 215 8.59 -14.90 -16.25
C LEU A 215 8.95 -15.48 -14.89
N ALA A 216 8.37 -14.88 -13.85
CA ALA A 216 8.48 -15.30 -12.47
C ALA A 216 7.21 -16.01 -11.98
N LEU A 217 7.35 -16.74 -10.87
CA LEU A 217 6.22 -17.35 -10.19
C LEU A 217 5.41 -16.25 -9.50
N GLY A 218 4.10 -16.20 -9.73
CA GLY A 218 3.23 -15.13 -9.22
C GLY A 218 3.08 -13.91 -10.15
N ASP A 219 3.72 -13.89 -11.33
CA ASP A 219 3.50 -12.83 -12.32
C ASP A 219 2.01 -12.71 -12.70
N TRP A 220 1.48 -11.49 -12.75
CA TRP A 220 0.08 -11.27 -13.10
C TRP A 220 -0.09 -11.06 -14.61
N LEU A 221 -0.71 -12.03 -15.30
CA LEU A 221 -1.05 -11.85 -16.71
C LEU A 221 -2.01 -10.67 -16.92
N ALA A 222 -1.73 -9.82 -17.89
CA ALA A 222 -2.62 -8.72 -18.26
C ALA A 222 -3.82 -9.19 -19.12
N ARG A 223 -3.64 -10.28 -19.87
CA ARG A 223 -4.66 -10.83 -20.78
C ARG A 223 -4.58 -12.35 -20.81
N GLU A 224 -5.67 -13.00 -21.21
CA GLU A 224 -5.68 -14.46 -21.41
C GLU A 224 -4.67 -14.88 -22.49
N VAL A 225 -3.98 -15.99 -22.24
CA VAL A 225 -2.99 -16.54 -23.17
C VAL A 225 -3.46 -17.91 -23.64
N ARG A 226 -3.60 -18.05 -24.97
CA ARG A 226 -3.95 -19.31 -25.62
C ARG A 226 -2.72 -19.90 -26.31
N ALA A 227 -2.30 -21.08 -25.88
CA ALA A 227 -1.19 -21.82 -26.46
C ALA A 227 -1.51 -23.31 -26.47
N GLY A 228 -1.22 -24.03 -27.56
CA GLY A 228 -1.34 -25.49 -27.63
C GLY A 228 -2.65 -26.07 -27.08
N GLY A 229 -3.80 -25.44 -27.36
CA GLY A 229 -5.11 -25.88 -26.88
C GLY A 229 -5.45 -25.58 -25.41
N LYS A 230 -4.50 -25.06 -24.62
CA LYS A 230 -4.74 -24.62 -23.23
C LYS A 230 -4.91 -23.09 -23.16
N VAL A 231 -5.76 -22.66 -22.24
CA VAL A 231 -6.03 -21.25 -21.96
C VAL A 231 -5.60 -20.96 -20.52
N VAL A 232 -4.64 -20.06 -20.36
CA VAL A 232 -4.23 -19.53 -19.05
C VAL A 232 -4.94 -18.20 -18.85
N LYS A 233 -5.76 -18.11 -17.79
CA LYS A 233 -6.53 -16.92 -17.46
C LYS A 233 -5.78 -16.06 -16.44
N PRO A 234 -5.96 -14.72 -16.45
CA PRO A 234 -5.37 -13.84 -15.46
C PRO A 234 -6.04 -14.03 -14.08
N THR A 235 -5.23 -14.35 -13.08
CA THR A 235 -5.63 -14.60 -11.68
C THR A 235 -4.96 -13.59 -10.75
N TRP A 236 -5.59 -13.27 -9.60
CA TRP A 236 -5.01 -12.35 -8.62
C TRP A 236 -3.74 -12.90 -7.95
N GLU A 237 -3.69 -14.22 -7.76
CA GLU A 237 -2.53 -14.94 -7.20
C GLU A 237 -1.34 -15.01 -8.17
N GLY A 238 -1.55 -14.61 -9.43
CA GLY A 238 -0.56 -14.71 -10.49
C GLY A 238 -0.34 -16.12 -11.01
N LEU A 239 0.74 -16.31 -11.76
CA LEU A 239 1.07 -17.59 -12.38
C LEU A 239 1.46 -18.67 -11.37
N SER A 240 0.76 -19.80 -11.42
CA SER A 240 1.19 -21.01 -10.71
C SER A 240 2.44 -21.63 -11.35
N LYS A 241 3.17 -22.45 -10.60
CA LYS A 241 4.36 -23.18 -11.11
C LYS A 241 4.06 -23.98 -12.38
N LYS A 242 2.90 -24.64 -12.44
CA LYS A 242 2.46 -25.44 -13.60
C LYS A 242 2.19 -24.57 -14.84
N GLU A 243 1.59 -23.40 -14.65
CA GLU A 243 1.31 -22.45 -15.74
C GLU A 243 2.58 -21.76 -16.23
N LEU A 244 3.49 -21.40 -15.32
CA LEU A 244 4.79 -20.83 -15.64
C LEU A 244 5.61 -21.78 -16.53
N GLU A 245 5.75 -23.05 -16.12
CA GLU A 245 6.46 -24.06 -16.90
C GLU A 245 5.81 -24.27 -18.28
N PHE A 246 4.48 -24.24 -18.35
CA PHE A 246 3.74 -24.37 -19.60
C PHE A 246 4.01 -23.18 -20.55
N LEU A 247 3.94 -21.95 -20.06
CA LEU A 247 4.20 -20.74 -20.87
C LEU A 247 5.66 -20.67 -21.32
N GLN A 248 6.59 -21.09 -20.46
CA GLN A 248 8.01 -21.21 -20.81
C GLN A 248 8.26 -22.19 -21.95
N ARG A 249 7.61 -23.37 -21.93
CA ARG A 249 7.68 -24.36 -23.02
C ARG A 249 7.03 -23.87 -24.30
N ALA A 250 5.93 -23.13 -24.19
CA ALA A 250 5.23 -22.55 -25.35
C ALA A 250 6.03 -21.44 -26.05
N LYS A 251 7.08 -20.90 -25.41
CA LYS A 251 7.97 -19.83 -25.93
C LYS A 251 7.23 -18.59 -26.46
N LYS A 252 6.00 -18.36 -26.02
CA LYS A 252 5.22 -17.16 -26.37
C LYS A 252 5.53 -16.02 -25.40
N LYS A 253 5.78 -14.82 -25.95
CA LYS A 253 5.79 -13.59 -25.17
C LYS A 253 4.40 -13.33 -24.62
N VAL A 254 4.32 -12.88 -23.38
CA VAL A 254 3.05 -12.62 -22.68
C VAL A 254 3.06 -11.22 -22.10
N LEU A 255 1.87 -10.64 -21.94
CA LEU A 255 1.71 -9.34 -21.30
C LEU A 255 1.55 -9.56 -19.80
N VAL A 256 2.44 -8.96 -19.01
CA VAL A 256 2.41 -8.99 -17.54
C VAL A 256 2.06 -7.60 -17.03
N LYS A 257 1.21 -7.55 -16.00
CA LYS A 257 0.81 -6.33 -15.31
C LYS A 257 1.66 -6.17 -14.04
N TYR A 258 2.44 -5.10 -13.99
CA TYR A 258 3.24 -4.73 -12.83
C TYR A 258 2.51 -3.73 -11.94
N GLY A 259 2.62 -3.94 -10.63
CA GLY A 259 2.13 -2.99 -9.63
C GLY A 259 3.08 -1.82 -9.39
N ILE A 260 2.60 -0.88 -8.57
CA ILE A 260 3.44 0.12 -7.93
C ILE A 260 4.33 -0.61 -6.91
N PRO A 261 5.65 -0.38 -6.88
CA PRO A 261 6.51 -0.99 -5.87
C PRO A 261 6.20 -0.24 -4.57
N PHE A 262 5.43 -0.84 -3.68
CA PHE A 262 4.80 -0.16 -2.55
C PHE A 262 5.64 -0.24 -1.26
N VAL A 263 6.62 -1.13 -1.17
CA VAL A 263 7.50 -1.24 0.00
C VAL A 263 8.32 0.04 0.30
N PRO A 264 8.79 0.82 -0.69
CA PRO A 264 9.36 2.15 -0.41
C PRO A 264 8.43 3.04 0.43
N ALA A 265 7.10 2.95 0.25
CA ALA A 265 6.17 3.69 1.10
C ALA A 265 6.21 3.18 2.54
N PHE A 266 6.29 1.87 2.77
CA PHE A 266 6.48 1.29 4.11
C PHE A 266 7.75 1.82 4.78
N LEU A 267 8.86 1.96 4.04
CA LEU A 267 10.11 2.52 4.56
C LEU A 267 9.94 3.98 4.98
N LEU A 268 9.37 4.80 4.10
CA LEU A 268 9.11 6.21 4.38
C LEU A 268 8.16 6.38 5.56
N THR A 269 7.13 5.54 5.66
CA THR A 269 6.22 5.51 6.80
C THR A 269 6.95 5.12 8.08
N LEU A 270 7.80 4.09 8.08
CA LEU A 270 8.55 3.71 9.28
C LEU A 270 9.41 4.87 9.77
N LEU A 271 10.12 5.54 8.87
CA LEU A 271 10.93 6.73 9.19
C LEU A 271 10.07 7.87 9.71
N ALA A 272 8.95 8.18 9.04
CA ALA A 272 8.03 9.23 9.47
C ALA A 272 7.45 8.94 10.87
N THR A 273 7.05 7.69 11.14
CA THR A 273 6.52 7.30 12.46
C THR A 273 7.59 7.40 13.54
N ILE A 274 8.85 7.05 13.25
CA ILE A 274 9.95 7.15 14.23
C ILE A 274 10.33 8.62 14.50
N LEU A 275 10.39 9.46 13.45
CA LEU A 275 10.89 10.84 13.54
C LEU A 275 9.82 11.85 13.95
N LEU A 276 8.59 11.68 13.47
CA LEU A 276 7.49 12.66 13.59
C LEU A 276 6.33 12.15 14.44
N GLY A 277 6.29 10.85 14.78
CA GLY A 277 5.18 10.25 15.51
C GLY A 277 3.91 10.19 14.64
N ASN A 278 2.80 10.72 15.15
CA ASN A 278 1.53 10.78 14.41
C ASN A 278 1.55 11.94 13.41
N LEU A 279 1.60 11.63 12.10
CA LEU A 279 1.63 12.66 11.06
C LEU A 279 0.38 13.54 11.07
N PHE A 280 -0.77 13.00 11.45
CA PHE A 280 -2.02 13.76 11.48
C PHE A 280 -1.96 14.85 12.57
N GLU A 281 -1.54 14.49 13.78
CA GLU A 281 -1.33 15.45 14.87
C GLU A 281 -0.24 16.46 14.53
N PHE A 282 0.84 16.01 13.90
CA PHE A 282 1.92 16.87 13.45
C PHE A 282 1.42 17.92 12.43
N LEU A 283 0.62 17.49 11.44
CA LEU A 283 0.01 18.40 10.46
C LEU A 283 -0.97 19.38 11.11
N ILE A 284 -1.81 18.90 12.03
CA ILE A 284 -2.73 19.76 12.78
C ILE A 284 -1.97 20.84 13.53
N ARG A 285 -0.87 20.52 14.20
CA ARG A 285 -0.05 21.50 14.94
C ARG A 285 0.55 22.57 14.05
N ILE A 286 0.94 22.21 12.83
CA ILE A 286 1.45 23.18 11.85
C ILE A 286 0.32 24.11 11.39
N ILE A 287 -0.88 23.58 11.19
CA ILE A 287 -2.03 24.33 10.64
C ILE A 287 -2.72 25.17 11.72
N MET A 288 -2.82 24.65 12.95
CA MET A 288 -3.41 25.27 14.13
C MET A 288 -2.37 25.32 15.26
N PRO A 289 -1.37 26.21 15.18
CA PRO A 289 -0.30 26.31 16.17
C PRO A 289 -0.76 26.80 17.55
N PHE A 290 -2.02 27.24 17.70
CA PHE A 290 -2.58 27.72 18.96
C PHE A 290 -3.99 27.17 19.18
N SER A 291 -4.09 26.10 19.97
CA SER A 291 -5.23 25.77 20.81
C SER A 291 -4.71 25.08 22.07
#